data_AF-A0A329ZFV8-F1
#
_entry.id   AF-A0A329ZFV8-F1
#
_cell.length_a   1.000
_cell.length_b   1.000
_cell.length_c   1.000
_cell.angle_alpha   90.00
_cell.angle_beta   90.00
_cell.angle_gamma   90.00
#
_symmetry.space_group_name_H-M   'P 1'
#
loop_
_entity.id
_entity.type
_entity.pdbx_description
1 polymer ?
#
loop_
_entity_poly.entity_id
_entity_poly.type
_entity_poly.pdbx_seq_one_letter_code
_entity_poly.pdbx_strand_id
1 'polypeptide(L)'
;MIQHTGEGESIKNDNTINTIVNNGTIYNATSNAIANEGTLNTIINKGTIKGSSAITNRSTQAIALIDNQGTLESSGSGGAGIVVQYISVQINTINNSGTIKGDYGIRITDSGTIGTITNNGIIQATTTGISNTQGSINTIINNGTIEATGAAIVANGDSATISNIINNGTMRAITSAGTISSLNNYGKIFVTSATGASYNYHLRAVGTGVINIANYAMEINQDAATFNAFNTYDANSKDISHLVISGSGVKLLGADSRFLLALGDSFELGKDYDLDKLVTDTSGNKYTLTYASDNSSVSDLFSHLVINGLDNSLLDLNKNGNYFNVGVNNVASKATNAVGNAVNKSNISSVNILTSNIKANVFKSGFGGFRNLASLESNKLQNLEALRIARLRESLSKNLNKNIESQSSHISISSNDSRISQDSKLSSDSVQGGQGGLNGEVAPLIPLPTPKPPTTPFLGANAQDLNNGFAQDFKSNDRFYYNNTNDTQDSIVDLNLSNTQDSHK
;
A
#
# COMPACT_ATOMS: atom_id res chain seq x y z
N MET A 1 -29.17 14.17 -21.18
CA MET A 1 -29.37 14.96 -19.95
C MET A 1 -30.65 14.46 -19.31
N ILE A 2 -30.63 14.10 -18.03
CA ILE A 2 -31.82 13.85 -17.23
C ILE A 2 -31.93 15.04 -16.27
N GLN A 3 -33.04 15.77 -16.33
CA GLN A 3 -33.28 16.93 -15.47
C GLN A 3 -34.69 16.81 -14.89
N HIS A 4 -34.80 16.88 -13.56
CA HIS A 4 -36.08 16.97 -12.86
C HIS A 4 -36.12 18.23 -12.01
N THR A 5 -37.26 18.90 -12.00
CA THR A 5 -37.48 20.17 -11.29
C THR A 5 -38.71 20.14 -10.36
N GLY A 6 -39.37 18.98 -10.24
CA GLY A 6 -40.37 18.70 -9.21
C GLY A 6 -39.75 18.05 -7.97
N GLU A 7 -40.55 17.84 -6.93
CA GLU A 7 -40.09 17.39 -5.60
C GLU A 7 -39.57 15.93 -5.57
N GLY A 8 -39.94 15.10 -6.55
CA GLY A 8 -39.40 13.75 -6.70
C GLY A 8 -37.94 13.71 -7.19
N GLU A 9 -37.23 12.65 -6.87
CA GLU A 9 -35.86 12.40 -7.35
C GLU A 9 -35.76 12.23 -8.88
N SER A 10 -34.59 12.50 -9.47
CA SER A 10 -34.42 12.38 -10.94
C SER A 10 -34.27 10.93 -11.42
N ILE A 11 -33.75 10.06 -10.56
CA ILE A 11 -33.89 8.60 -10.65
C ILE A 11 -34.24 8.10 -9.24
N LYS A 12 -35.48 7.61 -9.08
CA LYS A 12 -35.88 6.82 -7.91
C LYS A 12 -35.95 5.35 -8.32
N ASN A 13 -35.23 4.48 -7.61
CA ASN A 13 -35.27 3.03 -7.82
C ASN A 13 -35.97 2.33 -6.66
N ASP A 14 -37.17 1.82 -6.92
CA ASP A 14 -37.98 1.06 -5.96
C ASP A 14 -37.98 -0.46 -6.24
N ASN A 15 -37.30 -0.89 -7.31
CA ASN A 15 -37.34 -2.28 -7.79
C ASN A 15 -35.93 -2.84 -8.04
N THR A 16 -35.48 -2.89 -9.30
CA THR A 16 -34.16 -3.38 -9.66
C THR A 16 -33.62 -2.63 -10.87
N ILE A 17 -32.47 -1.98 -10.69
CA ILE A 17 -31.66 -1.40 -11.77
C ILE A 17 -30.27 -2.02 -11.64
N ASN A 18 -29.84 -2.86 -12.59
CA ASN A 18 -28.52 -3.48 -12.47
C ASN A 18 -27.38 -2.44 -12.56
N THR A 19 -27.49 -1.47 -13.46
CA THR A 19 -26.42 -0.47 -13.67
C THR A 19 -26.99 0.87 -14.13
N ILE A 20 -26.51 1.95 -13.52
CA ILE A 20 -26.68 3.32 -14.02
C ILE A 20 -25.35 3.74 -14.65
N VAL A 21 -25.36 4.18 -15.92
CA VAL A 21 -24.18 4.74 -16.60
C VAL A 21 -24.48 6.18 -17.00
N ASN A 22 -23.75 7.14 -16.43
CA ASN A 22 -23.89 8.56 -16.74
C ASN A 22 -22.66 9.13 -17.46
N ASN A 23 -22.84 9.52 -18.72
CA ASN A 23 -21.85 10.24 -19.52
C ASN A 23 -22.21 11.72 -19.76
N GLY A 24 -23.21 12.26 -19.03
CA GLY A 24 -23.68 13.64 -19.18
C GLY A 24 -24.19 14.20 -17.85
N THR A 25 -25.25 15.00 -17.85
CA THR A 25 -25.84 15.52 -16.61
C THR A 25 -27.07 14.74 -16.20
N ILE A 26 -27.10 14.26 -14.95
CA ILE A 26 -28.29 13.91 -14.16
C ILE A 26 -28.44 15.01 -13.09
N TYR A 27 -29.51 15.79 -13.14
CA TYR A 27 -29.71 16.93 -12.24
C TYR A 27 -31.11 16.94 -11.62
N ASN A 28 -31.15 17.18 -10.30
CA ASN A 28 -32.34 17.54 -9.55
C ASN A 28 -32.11 18.89 -8.85
N ALA A 29 -33.10 19.77 -8.86
CA ALA A 29 -32.97 21.09 -8.23
C ALA A 29 -33.29 21.10 -6.72
N THR A 30 -34.10 20.16 -6.24
CA THR A 30 -34.79 20.22 -4.93
C THR A 30 -34.64 18.95 -4.09
N SER A 31 -34.47 17.80 -4.74
CA SER A 31 -34.40 16.46 -4.15
C SER A 31 -33.12 15.73 -4.58
N ASN A 32 -32.96 14.44 -4.23
CA ASN A 32 -31.78 13.67 -4.63
C ASN A 32 -31.75 13.49 -6.15
N ALA A 33 -30.55 13.45 -6.75
CA ALA A 33 -30.43 13.10 -8.17
C ALA A 33 -30.66 11.59 -8.39
N ILE A 34 -30.13 10.75 -7.52
CA ILE A 34 -30.40 9.32 -7.47
C ILE A 34 -30.78 8.94 -6.03
N ALA A 35 -31.96 8.37 -5.83
CA ALA A 35 -32.34 7.66 -4.61
C ALA A 35 -32.56 6.17 -4.91
N ASN A 36 -31.99 5.31 -4.06
CA ASN A 36 -32.11 3.88 -4.17
C ASN A 36 -32.79 3.27 -2.94
N GLU A 37 -34.00 2.74 -3.12
CA GLU A 37 -34.78 2.02 -2.11
C GLU A 37 -34.88 0.51 -2.45
N GLY A 38 -34.79 0.15 -3.74
CA GLY A 38 -34.65 -1.22 -4.25
C GLY A 38 -33.21 -1.68 -4.54
N THR A 39 -33.04 -2.70 -5.39
CA THR A 39 -31.72 -3.24 -5.75
C THR A 39 -31.04 -2.36 -6.81
N LEU A 40 -29.86 -1.82 -6.50
CA LEU A 40 -28.98 -1.14 -7.47
C LEU A 40 -27.55 -1.66 -7.35
N ASN A 41 -27.08 -2.44 -8.33
CA ASN A 41 -25.79 -3.11 -8.20
C ASN A 41 -24.59 -2.20 -8.53
N THR A 42 -24.70 -1.30 -9.51
CA THR A 42 -23.56 -0.46 -9.92
C THR A 42 -23.96 0.94 -10.44
N ILE A 43 -23.18 1.96 -10.10
CA ILE A 43 -23.25 3.30 -10.70
C ILE A 43 -21.88 3.62 -11.31
N ILE A 44 -21.86 3.97 -12.59
CA ILE A 44 -20.67 4.47 -13.31
C ILE A 44 -20.94 5.90 -13.73
N ASN A 45 -20.19 6.86 -13.18
CA ASN A 45 -20.34 8.27 -13.50
C ASN A 45 -19.08 8.84 -14.15
N LYS A 46 -19.19 9.25 -15.42
CA LYS A 46 -18.20 10.04 -16.17
C LYS A 46 -18.64 11.49 -16.39
N GLY A 47 -19.92 11.80 -16.15
CA GLY A 47 -20.48 13.15 -16.25
C GLY A 47 -20.74 13.78 -14.88
N THR A 48 -21.81 14.56 -14.76
CA THR A 48 -22.23 15.21 -13.51
C THR A 48 -23.53 14.59 -12.99
N ILE A 49 -23.54 14.21 -11.72
CA ILE A 49 -24.75 13.86 -10.97
C ILE A 49 -24.88 14.90 -9.85
N LYS A 50 -26.01 15.64 -9.81
CA LYS A 50 -26.19 16.76 -8.89
C LYS A 50 -27.62 16.86 -8.34
N GLY A 51 -27.77 16.96 -7.02
CA GLY A 51 -29.07 17.10 -6.34
C GLY A 51 -28.92 17.58 -4.90
N SER A 52 -29.99 17.61 -4.10
CA SER A 52 -29.88 17.88 -2.64
C SER A 52 -29.02 16.83 -1.92
N SER A 53 -28.87 15.65 -2.53
CA SER A 53 -27.63 14.87 -2.53
C SER A 53 -27.50 14.19 -3.91
N ALA A 54 -26.28 13.91 -4.38
CA ALA A 54 -26.10 13.34 -5.71
C ALA A 54 -26.49 11.86 -5.78
N ILE A 55 -26.06 11.05 -4.80
CA ILE A 55 -26.47 9.64 -4.66
C ILE A 55 -26.86 9.38 -3.21
N THR A 56 -28.06 8.83 -2.99
CA THR A 56 -28.57 8.46 -1.66
C THR A 56 -29.03 7.00 -1.67
N ASN A 57 -28.32 6.11 -0.97
CA ASN A 57 -28.78 4.74 -0.75
C ASN A 57 -29.61 4.66 0.54
N ARG A 58 -30.77 4.01 0.45
CA ARG A 58 -31.70 3.67 1.54
C ARG A 58 -32.05 2.17 1.56
N SER A 59 -31.57 1.38 0.58
CA SER A 59 -31.92 -0.04 0.47
C SER A 59 -31.02 -0.93 1.33
N THR A 60 -31.60 -1.94 1.97
CA THR A 60 -30.84 -3.02 2.62
C THR A 60 -30.06 -3.87 1.62
N GLN A 61 -30.34 -3.73 0.32
CA GLN A 61 -29.56 -4.35 -0.75
C GLN A 61 -28.32 -3.50 -1.03
N ALA A 62 -27.13 -4.10 -0.88
CA ALA A 62 -25.86 -3.41 -1.04
C ALA A 62 -25.65 -2.92 -2.48
N ILE A 63 -25.21 -1.66 -2.64
CA ILE A 63 -24.63 -1.20 -3.90
C ILE A 63 -23.21 -1.75 -3.99
N ALA A 64 -22.92 -2.61 -4.96
CA ALA A 64 -21.60 -3.25 -5.06
C ALA A 64 -20.50 -2.27 -5.46
N LEU A 65 -20.80 -1.32 -6.35
CA LEU A 65 -19.82 -0.33 -6.83
C LEU A 65 -20.45 1.03 -7.18
N ILE A 66 -19.85 2.10 -6.66
CA ILE A 66 -19.92 3.44 -7.26
C ILE A 66 -18.54 3.76 -7.84
N ASP A 67 -18.46 3.93 -9.15
CA ASP A 67 -17.26 4.37 -9.86
C ASP A 67 -17.46 5.81 -10.37
N ASN A 68 -16.81 6.79 -9.73
CA ASN A 68 -16.89 8.19 -10.09
C ASN A 68 -15.60 8.68 -10.76
N GLN A 69 -15.66 8.82 -12.07
CA GLN A 69 -14.67 9.46 -12.93
C GLN A 69 -15.05 10.93 -13.23
N GLY A 70 -16.33 11.30 -13.02
CA GLY A 70 -16.89 12.64 -13.23
C GLY A 70 -17.13 13.41 -11.93
N THR A 71 -18.22 14.16 -11.83
CA THR A 71 -18.61 14.94 -10.64
C THR A 71 -19.87 14.39 -9.96
N LEU A 72 -19.79 14.16 -8.65
CA LEU A 72 -20.95 14.05 -7.74
C LEU A 72 -21.05 15.33 -6.91
N GLU A 73 -22.21 15.99 -6.91
CA GLU A 73 -22.36 17.32 -6.28
C GLU A 73 -23.67 17.46 -5.47
N SER A 74 -23.58 17.88 -4.21
CA SER A 74 -24.73 18.45 -3.50
C SER A 74 -25.00 19.89 -3.96
N SER A 75 -26.26 20.21 -4.24
CA SER A 75 -26.79 21.59 -4.34
C SER A 75 -27.46 22.07 -3.04
N GLY A 76 -27.72 21.18 -2.08
CA GLY A 76 -28.44 21.48 -0.84
C GLY A 76 -27.54 21.52 0.39
N SER A 77 -27.87 22.39 1.34
CA SER A 77 -27.17 22.42 2.63
C SER A 77 -27.53 21.18 3.47
N GLY A 78 -26.56 20.67 4.22
CA GLY A 78 -26.58 19.37 4.89
C GLY A 78 -26.42 18.16 3.95
N GLY A 79 -26.48 18.38 2.64
CA GLY A 79 -26.41 17.34 1.60
C GLY A 79 -25.00 16.86 1.28
N ALA A 80 -24.91 15.71 0.63
CA ALA A 80 -23.63 15.07 0.28
C ALA A 80 -23.52 14.68 -1.20
N GLY A 81 -22.30 14.41 -1.65
CA GLY A 81 -22.08 13.72 -2.92
C GLY A 81 -22.56 12.26 -2.86
N ILE A 82 -22.32 11.57 -1.75
CA ILE A 82 -22.86 10.22 -1.48
C ILE A 82 -23.42 10.15 -0.05
N VAL A 83 -24.65 9.66 0.11
CA VAL A 83 -25.31 9.37 1.40
C VAL A 83 -25.60 7.88 1.52
N VAL A 84 -25.26 7.30 2.67
CA VAL A 84 -25.71 5.98 3.14
C VAL A 84 -26.63 6.19 4.34
N GLN A 85 -27.92 5.94 4.15
CA GLN A 85 -28.98 6.23 5.11
C GLN A 85 -29.59 4.94 5.64
N TYR A 86 -29.90 4.87 6.94
CA TYR A 86 -30.44 3.71 7.67
C TYR A 86 -29.49 2.53 7.93
N ILE A 87 -29.88 1.71 8.92
CA ILE A 87 -29.17 0.51 9.36
C ILE A 87 -29.26 -0.60 8.31
N SER A 88 -28.23 -1.44 8.22
CA SER A 88 -28.11 -2.52 7.22
C SER A 88 -28.03 -2.04 5.76
N VAL A 89 -28.04 -0.74 5.49
CA VAL A 89 -27.83 -0.16 4.17
C VAL A 89 -26.34 -0.09 3.89
N GLN A 90 -25.92 -0.65 2.75
CA GLN A 90 -24.50 -0.91 2.44
C GLN A 90 -24.09 -0.35 1.08
N ILE A 91 -22.83 0.10 0.99
CA ILE A 91 -22.10 0.28 -0.27
C ILE A 91 -20.76 -0.47 -0.15
N ASN A 92 -20.49 -1.44 -1.01
CA ASN A 92 -19.28 -2.27 -0.88
C ASN A 92 -18.02 -1.48 -1.28
N THR A 93 -18.06 -0.79 -2.42
CA THR A 93 -16.90 -0.03 -2.94
C THR A 93 -17.34 1.32 -3.50
N ILE A 94 -16.63 2.38 -3.11
CA ILE A 94 -16.66 3.70 -3.73
C ILE A 94 -15.27 3.98 -4.30
N ASN A 95 -15.15 4.01 -5.63
CA ASN A 95 -13.96 4.47 -6.32
C ASN A 95 -14.19 5.89 -6.80
N ASN A 96 -13.29 6.81 -6.46
CA ASN A 96 -13.31 8.19 -6.93
C ASN A 96 -11.99 8.55 -7.62
N SER A 97 -12.00 8.75 -8.93
CA SER A 97 -10.93 9.42 -9.68
C SER A 97 -11.33 10.82 -10.16
N GLY A 98 -12.62 11.17 -10.08
CA GLY A 98 -13.15 12.50 -10.34
C GLY A 98 -13.34 13.32 -9.05
N THR A 99 -14.44 14.07 -8.98
CA THR A 99 -14.76 14.97 -7.87
C THR A 99 -16.05 14.53 -7.14
N ILE A 100 -16.00 14.44 -5.81
CA ILE A 100 -17.18 14.31 -4.95
C ILE A 100 -17.25 15.56 -4.05
N LYS A 101 -18.36 16.29 -4.07
CA LYS A 101 -18.49 17.54 -3.30
C LYS A 101 -19.89 17.83 -2.77
N GLY A 102 -19.96 18.64 -1.71
CA GLY A 102 -21.20 19.07 -1.07
C GLY A 102 -20.93 19.74 0.28
N ASP A 103 -21.94 19.80 1.17
CA ASP A 103 -21.66 20.10 2.58
C ASP A 103 -20.89 18.94 3.23
N TYR A 104 -21.20 17.72 2.79
CA TYR A 104 -20.38 16.53 3.01
C TYR A 104 -19.90 15.96 1.67
N GLY A 105 -18.73 15.32 1.64
CA GLY A 105 -18.32 14.54 0.47
C GLY A 105 -19.09 13.21 0.45
N ILE A 106 -18.80 12.37 1.44
CA ILE A 106 -19.47 11.08 1.71
C ILE A 106 -20.03 11.13 3.14
N ARG A 107 -21.27 10.69 3.34
CA ARG A 107 -21.96 10.74 4.64
C ARG A 107 -22.68 9.43 4.96
N ILE A 108 -22.46 8.90 6.17
CA ILE A 108 -23.27 7.82 6.76
C ILE A 108 -24.04 8.41 7.93
N THR A 109 -25.38 8.37 7.92
CA THR A 109 -26.20 8.99 8.97
C THR A 109 -26.55 8.03 10.11
N ASP A 110 -27.16 6.88 9.77
CA ASP A 110 -27.94 6.08 10.73
C ASP A 110 -27.48 4.62 10.73
N SER A 111 -26.23 4.35 11.11
CA SER A 111 -25.66 3.00 11.23
C SER A 111 -25.54 2.18 9.92
N GLY A 112 -25.48 2.87 8.77
CA GLY A 112 -25.11 2.27 7.49
C GLY A 112 -23.64 1.81 7.42
N THR A 113 -23.26 1.11 6.35
CA THR A 113 -21.91 0.53 6.20
C THR A 113 -21.30 0.82 4.83
N ILE A 114 -20.01 1.18 4.82
CA ILE A 114 -19.20 1.22 3.60
C ILE A 114 -18.03 0.23 3.71
N GLY A 115 -17.80 -0.59 2.69
CA GLY A 115 -16.64 -1.47 2.64
C GLY A 115 -15.35 -0.68 2.43
N THR A 116 -15.10 -0.26 1.19
CA THR A 116 -13.87 0.46 0.81
C THR A 116 -14.19 1.77 0.11
N ILE A 117 -13.51 2.85 0.52
CA ILE A 117 -13.47 4.14 -0.19
C ILE A 117 -12.07 4.31 -0.76
N THR A 118 -11.94 4.33 -2.09
CA THR A 118 -10.66 4.59 -2.80
C THR A 118 -10.72 5.96 -3.46
N ASN A 119 -10.06 6.95 -2.87
CA ASN A 119 -9.96 8.29 -3.43
C ASN A 119 -8.62 8.51 -4.14
N ASN A 120 -8.64 8.48 -5.47
CA ASN A 120 -7.55 8.92 -6.34
C ASN A 120 -7.77 10.35 -6.86
N GLY A 121 -9.00 10.86 -6.79
CA GLY A 121 -9.40 12.20 -7.20
C GLY A 121 -9.57 13.17 -6.03
N ILE A 122 -10.63 13.97 -6.08
CA ILE A 122 -10.94 15.01 -5.09
C ILE A 122 -12.23 14.68 -4.34
N ILE A 123 -12.17 14.70 -3.01
CA ILE A 123 -13.33 14.85 -2.14
C ILE A 123 -13.25 16.24 -1.51
N GLN A 124 -14.23 17.12 -1.77
CA GLN A 124 -14.22 18.52 -1.32
C GLN A 124 -15.53 18.89 -0.61
N ALA A 125 -15.49 19.29 0.65
CA ALA A 125 -16.70 19.54 1.44
C ALA A 125 -16.75 20.92 2.12
N THR A 126 -17.94 21.49 2.36
CA THR A 126 -18.04 22.69 3.22
C THR A 126 -17.88 22.34 4.71
N THR A 127 -18.33 21.16 5.14
CA THR A 127 -18.34 20.74 6.54
C THR A 127 -17.37 19.59 6.83
N THR A 128 -17.47 18.45 6.12
CA THR A 128 -16.61 17.28 6.37
C THR A 128 -16.49 16.40 5.12
N GLY A 129 -15.27 15.97 4.79
CA GLY A 129 -14.99 15.16 3.59
C GLY A 129 -15.68 13.79 3.64
N ILE A 130 -15.40 13.01 4.68
CA ILE A 130 -16.06 11.72 4.97
C ILE A 130 -16.60 11.76 6.40
N SER A 131 -17.92 11.78 6.56
CA SER A 131 -18.59 11.84 7.87
C SER A 131 -19.30 10.51 8.14
N ASN A 132 -18.80 9.75 9.12
CA ASN A 132 -19.45 8.57 9.64
C ASN A 132 -20.12 8.90 10.98
N THR A 133 -21.45 9.07 10.99
CA THR A 133 -22.16 9.50 12.21
C THR A 133 -22.32 8.36 13.23
N GLN A 134 -22.76 7.17 12.82
CA GLN A 134 -23.00 6.02 13.74
C GLN A 134 -22.66 4.65 13.13
N GLY A 135 -22.18 4.59 11.89
CA GLY A 135 -22.00 3.37 11.11
C GLY A 135 -20.57 2.84 11.06
N SER A 136 -20.27 2.03 10.05
CA SER A 136 -18.93 1.46 9.86
C SER A 136 -18.33 1.78 8.49
N ILE A 137 -17.02 2.03 8.45
CA ILE A 137 -16.22 2.06 7.23
C ILE A 137 -15.04 1.11 7.40
N ASN A 138 -14.93 0.05 6.60
CA ASN A 138 -13.82 -0.88 6.80
C ASN A 138 -12.47 -0.29 6.37
N THR A 139 -12.38 0.30 5.17
CA THR A 139 -11.13 0.90 4.67
C THR A 139 -11.35 2.21 3.94
N ILE A 140 -10.56 3.22 4.26
CA ILE A 140 -10.40 4.46 3.48
C ILE A 140 -8.97 4.48 2.92
N ILE A 141 -8.83 4.54 1.60
CA ILE A 141 -7.56 4.70 0.88
C ILE A 141 -7.59 6.08 0.21
N ASN A 142 -6.77 7.01 0.66
CA ASN A 142 -6.61 8.31 0.00
C ASN A 142 -5.25 8.40 -0.69
N ASN A 143 -5.26 8.42 -2.03
CA ASN A 143 -4.11 8.73 -2.88
C ASN A 143 -4.20 10.15 -3.46
N GLY A 144 -5.43 10.70 -3.57
CA GLY A 144 -5.70 12.06 -4.03
C GLY A 144 -5.88 13.06 -2.88
N THR A 145 -6.90 13.91 -2.97
CA THR A 145 -7.18 14.97 -2.00
C THR A 145 -8.51 14.76 -1.27
N ILE A 146 -8.50 14.83 0.06
CA ILE A 146 -9.72 14.96 0.89
C ILE A 146 -9.65 16.29 1.66
N GLU A 147 -10.37 17.29 1.17
CA GLU A 147 -10.43 18.63 1.75
C GLU A 147 -11.84 18.96 2.24
N ALA A 148 -11.95 19.70 3.34
CA ALA A 148 -13.20 20.24 3.86
C ALA A 148 -12.93 21.58 4.55
N THR A 149 -13.90 22.45 4.80
CA THR A 149 -13.63 23.59 5.71
C THR A 149 -13.39 23.11 7.15
N GLY A 150 -14.06 22.03 7.55
CA GLY A 150 -13.76 21.29 8.77
C GLY A 150 -12.71 20.18 8.57
N ALA A 151 -12.84 19.10 9.33
CA ALA A 151 -12.00 17.91 9.24
C ALA A 151 -12.25 17.12 7.94
N ALA A 152 -11.23 16.46 7.42
CA ALA A 152 -11.33 15.61 6.23
C ALA A 152 -12.13 14.34 6.51
N ILE A 153 -11.92 13.73 7.69
CA ILE A 153 -12.62 12.52 8.13
C ILE A 153 -13.13 12.75 9.56
N VAL A 154 -14.40 12.43 9.81
CA VAL A 154 -14.97 12.42 11.16
C VAL A 154 -15.77 11.15 11.44
N ALA A 155 -15.42 10.45 12.53
CA ALA A 155 -16.25 9.42 13.15
C ALA A 155 -16.99 10.03 14.35
N ASN A 156 -18.27 10.37 14.17
CA ASN A 156 -18.98 11.41 14.95
C ASN A 156 -19.75 10.91 16.18
N GLY A 157 -19.95 9.61 16.35
CA GLY A 157 -20.65 9.01 17.51
C GLY A 157 -19.87 7.83 18.08
N ASP A 158 -20.13 7.46 19.33
CA ASP A 158 -19.32 6.46 20.06
C ASP A 158 -19.33 5.07 19.40
N SER A 159 -20.40 4.73 18.66
CA SER A 159 -20.51 3.49 17.87
C SER A 159 -19.86 3.57 16.48
N ALA A 160 -19.45 4.76 16.02
CA ALA A 160 -18.91 4.93 14.68
C ALA A 160 -17.52 4.28 14.58
N THR A 161 -17.32 3.42 13.58
CA THR A 161 -16.07 2.67 13.40
C THR A 161 -15.43 2.97 12.04
N ILE A 162 -14.11 3.12 12.04
CA ILE A 162 -13.28 3.11 10.82
C ILE A 162 -12.11 2.16 11.06
N SER A 163 -12.10 0.98 10.41
CA SER A 163 -11.09 -0.04 10.73
C SER A 163 -9.70 0.38 10.26
N ASN A 164 -9.59 0.92 9.03
CA ASN A 164 -8.32 1.36 8.45
C ASN A 164 -8.45 2.69 7.69
N ILE A 165 -7.52 3.60 7.95
CA ILE A 165 -7.24 4.76 7.11
C ILE A 165 -5.83 4.61 6.56
N ILE A 166 -5.69 4.66 5.24
CA ILE A 166 -4.42 4.65 4.50
C ILE A 166 -4.36 5.95 3.71
N ASN A 167 -3.60 6.93 4.21
CA ASN A 167 -3.41 8.21 3.51
C ASN A 167 -2.02 8.25 2.86
N ASN A 168 -1.98 8.13 1.54
CA ASN A 168 -0.80 8.35 0.70
C ASN A 168 -0.81 9.76 0.06
N GLY A 169 -2.00 10.33 -0.10
CA GLY A 169 -2.24 11.65 -0.71
C GLY A 169 -2.24 12.79 0.31
N THR A 170 -3.08 13.80 0.05
CA THR A 170 -3.26 14.97 0.91
C THR A 170 -4.64 14.98 1.55
N MET A 171 -4.71 15.26 2.85
CA MET A 171 -5.96 15.47 3.56
C MET A 171 -5.81 16.48 4.71
N ARG A 172 -6.92 17.02 5.18
CA ARG A 172 -6.99 17.80 6.43
C ARG A 172 -7.07 16.91 7.67
N ALA A 173 -7.10 17.55 8.83
CA ALA A 173 -7.28 16.94 10.14
C ALA A 173 -8.37 15.85 10.23
N ILE A 174 -8.19 14.92 11.17
CA ILE A 174 -9.09 13.80 11.49
C ILE A 174 -9.66 13.98 12.89
N THR A 175 -10.97 13.75 13.06
CA THR A 175 -11.64 13.82 14.37
C THR A 175 -12.41 12.54 14.65
N SER A 176 -12.36 12.03 15.89
CA SER A 176 -13.09 10.83 16.29
C SER A 176 -13.70 10.95 17.69
N ALA A 177 -15.02 10.84 17.75
CA ALA A 177 -15.78 10.42 18.93
C ALA A 177 -15.99 8.89 18.95
N GLY A 178 -15.97 8.25 17.77
CA GLY A 178 -15.94 6.79 17.62
C GLY A 178 -14.52 6.21 17.63
N THR A 179 -14.36 5.01 17.06
CA THR A 179 -13.06 4.30 16.99
C THR A 179 -12.48 4.31 15.58
N ILE A 180 -11.25 4.83 15.45
CA ILE A 180 -10.38 4.63 14.27
C ILE A 180 -9.30 3.61 14.66
N SER A 181 -9.48 2.37 14.22
CA SER A 181 -8.69 1.22 14.71
C SER A 181 -7.25 1.20 14.22
N SER A 182 -6.97 1.79 13.04
CA SER A 182 -5.62 1.95 12.48
C SER A 182 -5.53 3.14 11.52
N LEU A 183 -4.61 4.06 11.78
CA LEU A 183 -4.19 5.13 10.88
C LEU A 183 -2.79 4.87 10.34
N ASN A 184 -2.69 4.67 9.03
CA ASN A 184 -1.44 4.62 8.28
C ASN A 184 -1.36 5.89 7.41
N ASN A 185 -0.76 6.95 7.95
CA ASN A 185 -0.43 8.15 7.19
C ASN A 185 0.98 8.03 6.60
N TYR A 186 1.08 7.93 5.28
CA TYR A 186 2.31 8.04 4.48
C TYR A 186 2.40 9.36 3.71
N GLY A 187 1.27 10.05 3.53
CA GLY A 187 1.14 11.35 2.87
C GLY A 187 0.99 12.51 3.87
N LYS A 188 0.30 13.57 3.44
CA LYS A 188 0.12 14.79 4.24
C LYS A 188 -1.25 14.83 4.91
N ILE A 189 -1.26 14.97 6.23
CA ILE A 189 -2.40 15.44 7.03
C ILE A 189 -2.02 16.86 7.48
N PHE A 190 -2.90 17.86 7.36
CA PHE A 190 -2.57 19.25 7.74
C PHE A 190 -3.66 19.98 8.54
N VAL A 191 -3.28 21.10 9.17
CA VAL A 191 -4.03 21.82 10.23
C VAL A 191 -4.91 22.95 9.69
N THR A 192 -6.00 23.27 10.40
CA THR A 192 -6.98 24.27 9.95
C THR A 192 -7.50 25.21 11.02
N SER A 193 -7.39 26.52 10.77
CA SER A 193 -8.34 27.50 11.32
C SER A 193 -9.48 27.69 10.31
N ALA A 194 -10.62 27.04 10.52
CA ALA A 194 -11.83 27.49 9.84
C ALA A 194 -12.24 28.84 10.43
N THR A 195 -12.73 29.78 9.63
CA THR A 195 -13.31 31.03 10.15
C THR A 195 -14.55 30.71 10.99
N GLY A 196 -14.38 30.62 12.31
CA GLY A 196 -15.41 30.22 13.27
C GLY A 196 -15.27 28.80 13.86
N ALA A 197 -14.27 28.00 13.50
CA ALA A 197 -14.01 26.72 14.19
C ALA A 197 -12.51 26.45 14.44
N SER A 198 -12.18 26.29 15.72
CA SER A 198 -10.83 26.05 16.25
C SER A 198 -10.37 24.60 16.00
N TYR A 199 -9.81 24.34 14.83
CA TYR A 199 -9.30 23.02 14.42
C TYR A 199 -7.77 23.01 14.29
N ASN A 200 -7.13 23.62 15.28
CA ASN A 200 -5.68 23.81 15.44
C ASN A 200 -4.97 22.49 15.83
N TYR A 201 -5.33 21.37 15.19
CA TYR A 201 -4.83 20.02 15.41
C TYR A 201 -4.77 19.23 14.09
N HIS A 202 -3.96 18.18 14.06
CA HIS A 202 -3.97 17.16 13.02
C HIS A 202 -4.94 16.02 13.36
N LEU A 203 -4.91 15.56 14.61
CA LEU A 203 -5.74 14.47 15.11
C LEU A 203 -6.50 14.91 16.36
N ARG A 204 -7.79 14.59 16.45
CA ARG A 204 -8.59 14.87 17.64
C ARG A 204 -9.42 13.68 18.09
N ALA A 205 -9.23 13.28 19.34
CA ALA A 205 -10.15 12.43 20.08
C ALA A 205 -11.19 13.28 20.82
N VAL A 206 -12.45 12.82 20.89
CA VAL A 206 -13.55 13.49 21.58
C VAL A 206 -14.28 12.47 22.45
N GLY A 207 -14.56 12.81 23.71
CA GLY A 207 -15.29 11.90 24.62
C GLY A 207 -14.53 10.58 24.82
N THR A 208 -15.14 9.46 24.42
CA THR A 208 -14.51 8.12 24.46
C THR A 208 -13.75 7.75 23.20
N GLY A 209 -13.73 8.60 22.18
CA GLY A 209 -13.20 8.28 20.86
C GLY A 209 -11.70 7.99 20.83
N VAL A 210 -11.30 7.08 19.94
CA VAL A 210 -9.93 6.54 19.85
C VAL A 210 -9.38 6.71 18.44
N ILE A 211 -8.10 7.10 18.32
CA ILE A 211 -7.35 7.09 17.06
C ILE A 211 -6.00 6.39 17.29
N ASN A 212 -5.84 5.20 16.71
CA ASN A 212 -4.59 4.43 16.82
C ASN A 212 -3.68 4.69 15.62
N ILE A 213 -2.52 5.32 15.85
CA ILE A 213 -1.50 5.57 14.84
C ILE A 213 -0.66 4.31 14.63
N ALA A 214 -0.70 3.73 13.42
CA ALA A 214 0.24 2.71 12.98
C ALA A 214 1.47 3.36 12.33
N ASN A 215 1.25 4.26 11.36
CA ASN A 215 2.31 5.03 10.73
C ASN A 215 1.90 6.50 10.61
N TYR A 216 2.84 7.41 10.82
CA TYR A 216 2.60 8.85 10.63
C TYR A 216 3.79 9.54 9.95
N ALA A 217 3.61 9.89 8.68
CA ALA A 217 4.55 10.70 7.92
C ALA A 217 4.55 12.17 8.36
N MET A 218 5.75 12.73 8.42
CA MET A 218 6.05 14.10 8.82
C MET A 218 7.13 14.64 7.86
N GLU A 219 7.06 15.93 7.52
CA GLU A 219 8.06 16.60 6.70
C GLU A 219 8.62 17.75 7.52
N ILE A 220 9.83 17.58 8.06
CA ILE A 220 10.49 18.61 8.85
C ILE A 220 11.17 19.57 7.88
N ASN A 221 10.48 20.65 7.52
CA ASN A 221 10.96 21.64 6.55
C ASN A 221 11.19 23.01 7.21
N GLN A 222 11.98 22.99 8.29
CA GLN A 222 12.37 24.17 9.05
C GLN A 222 13.66 23.92 9.84
N ASP A 223 14.36 25.00 10.18
CA ASP A 223 15.57 24.95 10.99
C ASP A 223 15.28 24.49 12.44
N ALA A 224 16.33 24.09 13.16
CA ALA A 224 16.18 23.53 14.49
C ALA A 224 15.70 24.56 15.52
N ALA A 225 16.01 25.85 15.35
CA ALA A 225 15.56 26.90 16.27
C ALA A 225 14.05 27.15 16.13
N THR A 226 13.55 27.22 14.89
CA THR A 226 12.13 27.39 14.57
C THR A 226 11.32 26.19 15.04
N PHE A 227 11.78 24.96 14.80
CA PHE A 227 11.14 23.74 15.30
C PHE A 227 11.07 23.69 16.84
N ASN A 228 12.19 23.97 17.53
CA ASN A 228 12.24 23.93 18.99
C ASN A 228 11.43 25.07 19.64
N ALA A 229 11.22 26.17 18.93
CA ALA A 229 10.37 27.29 19.34
C ALA A 229 8.87 27.08 19.09
N PHE A 230 8.44 25.94 18.53
CA PHE A 230 7.04 25.69 18.21
C PHE A 230 6.13 25.72 19.46
N ASN A 231 5.01 26.45 19.37
CA ASN A 231 4.05 26.62 20.47
C ASN A 231 2.62 26.25 20.09
N THR A 232 2.15 26.56 18.89
CA THR A 232 0.91 26.03 18.31
C THR A 232 0.79 26.53 16.87
N TYR A 233 -0.17 26.04 16.11
CA TYR A 233 -0.66 26.77 14.94
C TYR A 233 -1.84 27.64 15.38
N ASP A 234 -1.77 28.94 15.12
CA ASP A 234 -2.87 29.88 15.34
C ASP A 234 -3.87 29.89 14.17
N ALA A 235 -3.38 29.62 12.95
CA ALA A 235 -4.11 29.65 11.70
C ALA A 235 -4.10 28.30 10.93
N ASN A 236 -4.67 28.27 9.72
CA ASN A 236 -4.50 27.20 8.74
C ASN A 236 -3.00 27.01 8.46
N SER A 237 -2.47 25.82 8.70
CA SER A 237 -1.06 25.51 8.46
C SER A 237 -0.92 24.28 7.57
N LYS A 238 -0.04 24.39 6.57
CA LYS A 238 0.43 23.26 5.74
C LYS A 238 1.77 22.71 6.22
N ASP A 239 2.34 23.28 7.27
CA ASP A 239 3.46 22.66 7.98
C ASP A 239 2.99 21.35 8.64
N ILE A 240 3.83 20.33 8.51
CA ILE A 240 3.65 18.98 9.04
C ILE A 240 4.92 18.48 9.75
N SER A 241 5.76 19.42 10.20
CA SER A 241 6.93 19.18 11.05
C SER A 241 6.54 18.73 12.47
N HIS A 242 5.29 19.00 12.90
CA HIS A 242 4.77 18.71 14.24
C HIS A 242 3.45 17.94 14.17
N LEU A 243 3.30 16.86 14.94
CA LEU A 243 2.01 16.22 15.15
C LEU A 243 1.28 16.87 16.33
N VAL A 244 0.37 17.79 16.01
CA VAL A 244 -0.50 18.45 17.00
C VAL A 244 -1.77 17.65 17.26
N ILE A 245 -2.05 17.32 18.52
CA ILE A 245 -3.15 16.46 18.97
C ILE A 245 -4.11 17.21 19.88
N SER A 246 -5.41 16.89 19.81
CA SER A 246 -6.44 17.37 20.74
C SER A 246 -7.20 16.20 21.39
N GLY A 247 -7.34 16.20 22.72
CA GLY A 247 -7.96 15.11 23.47
C GLY A 247 -7.06 13.87 23.64
N SER A 248 -7.36 13.04 24.63
CA SER A 248 -6.47 11.97 25.15
C SER A 248 -6.58 10.61 24.46
N GLY A 249 -7.52 10.42 23.53
CA GLY A 249 -7.78 9.15 22.86
C GLY A 249 -6.86 8.83 21.68
N VAL A 250 -5.88 9.69 21.36
CA VAL A 250 -4.90 9.43 20.29
C VAL A 250 -3.71 8.65 20.86
N LYS A 251 -3.38 7.53 20.22
CA LYS A 251 -2.46 6.48 20.72
C LYS A 251 -1.55 5.96 19.62
N LEU A 252 -0.47 5.28 19.97
CA LEU A 252 0.24 4.38 19.03
C LEU A 252 -0.47 3.02 19.02
N LEU A 253 -0.60 2.39 17.85
CA LEU A 253 -1.27 1.09 17.70
C LEU A 253 -0.53 -0.04 18.45
N GLY A 254 0.80 0.05 18.52
CA GLY A 254 1.67 -0.87 19.24
C GLY A 254 3.15 -0.52 19.10
N ALA A 255 4.04 -1.34 19.64
CA ALA A 255 5.49 -1.13 19.62
C ALA A 255 6.06 -0.98 18.19
N ASP A 256 5.40 -1.55 17.17
CA ASP A 256 5.80 -1.44 15.77
C ASP A 256 5.30 -0.18 15.04
N SER A 257 4.62 0.73 15.74
CA SER A 257 4.20 2.01 15.14
C SER A 257 5.40 2.91 14.84
N ARG A 258 5.35 3.70 13.76
CA ARG A 258 6.47 4.56 13.32
C ARG A 258 6.06 5.99 12.97
N PHE A 259 6.96 6.93 13.25
CA PHE A 259 6.96 8.27 12.68
C PHE A 259 7.97 8.31 11.53
N LEU A 260 7.49 8.67 10.33
CA LEU A 260 8.24 8.58 9.10
C LEU A 260 8.72 9.98 8.70
N LEU A 261 9.96 10.31 9.05
CA LEU A 261 10.54 11.65 8.94
C LEU A 261 11.13 11.86 7.55
N ALA A 262 10.44 12.64 6.72
CA ALA A 262 11.05 13.28 5.55
C ALA A 262 11.77 14.56 6.00
N LEU A 263 12.93 14.82 5.41
CA LEU A 263 13.75 16.01 5.70
C LEU A 263 13.55 17.00 4.55
N GLY A 264 13.01 18.18 4.85
CA GLY A 264 12.76 19.23 3.86
C GLY A 264 13.98 20.13 3.61
N ASP A 265 13.89 21.01 2.62
CA ASP A 265 14.99 21.89 2.18
C ASP A 265 15.60 22.76 3.30
N SER A 266 14.80 23.09 4.32
CA SER A 266 15.22 23.92 5.46
C SER A 266 15.75 23.12 6.66
N PHE A 267 15.88 21.79 6.56
CA PHE A 267 16.35 20.93 7.65
C PHE A 267 17.87 21.06 7.89
N GLU A 268 18.29 21.27 9.13
CA GLU A 268 19.70 21.39 9.49
C GLU A 268 20.31 20.06 9.98
N LEU A 269 21.12 19.42 9.14
CA LEU A 269 21.88 18.22 9.53
C LEU A 269 22.81 18.49 10.73
N GLY A 270 22.86 17.55 11.67
CA GLY A 270 23.69 17.65 12.88
C GLY A 270 23.19 18.65 13.94
N LYS A 271 21.98 19.21 13.80
CA LYS A 271 21.34 20.02 14.86
C LYS A 271 20.33 19.20 15.65
N ASP A 272 20.16 19.59 16.92
CA ASP A 272 19.27 18.93 17.87
C ASP A 272 17.84 19.50 17.79
N TYR A 273 16.90 18.63 17.39
CA TYR A 273 15.46 18.86 17.29
C TYR A 273 14.75 18.19 18.49
N ASP A 274 13.85 18.89 19.18
CA ASP A 274 13.28 18.45 20.47
C ASP A 274 12.16 17.42 20.30
N LEU A 275 12.30 16.24 20.93
CA LEU A 275 11.26 15.21 20.92
C LEU A 275 9.95 15.69 21.56
N ASP A 276 10.00 16.66 22.48
CA ASP A 276 8.81 17.23 23.13
C ASP A 276 8.04 18.21 22.22
N LYS A 277 8.67 18.63 21.12
CA LYS A 277 8.03 19.43 20.06
C LYS A 277 7.59 18.59 18.86
N LEU A 278 8.08 17.36 18.69
CA LEU A 278 7.65 16.50 17.58
C LEU A 278 6.16 16.11 17.67
N VAL A 279 5.66 15.85 18.88
CA VAL A 279 4.24 15.47 19.13
C VAL A 279 3.69 16.28 20.30
N THR A 280 2.77 17.22 20.04
CA THR A 280 2.29 18.20 21.03
C THR A 280 0.78 18.17 21.23
N ASP A 281 0.32 18.76 22.34
CA ASP A 281 -1.06 19.22 22.47
C ASP A 281 -1.29 20.50 21.63
N THR A 282 -2.54 20.99 21.61
CA THR A 282 -2.92 22.25 20.93
C THR A 282 -2.31 23.53 21.52
N SER A 283 -1.54 23.41 22.61
CA SER A 283 -0.86 24.49 23.33
C SER A 283 0.67 24.36 23.31
N GLY A 284 1.22 23.40 22.57
CA GLY A 284 2.66 23.23 22.36
C GLY A 284 3.41 22.52 23.47
N ASN A 285 2.69 21.91 24.41
CA ASN A 285 3.26 21.02 25.42
C ASN A 285 3.41 19.62 24.81
N LYS A 286 4.40 18.85 25.28
CA LYS A 286 4.57 17.44 24.93
C LYS A 286 3.25 16.67 25.12
N TYR A 287 2.77 16.00 24.07
CA TYR A 287 1.64 15.08 24.20
C TYR A 287 2.14 13.68 24.57
N THR A 288 1.73 13.18 25.74
CA THR A 288 2.09 11.84 26.22
C THR A 288 1.28 10.77 25.47
N LEU A 289 1.87 10.21 24.41
CA LEU A 289 1.33 9.04 23.72
C LEU A 289 1.27 7.82 24.66
N THR A 290 0.25 6.99 24.46
CA THR A 290 0.12 5.65 25.06
C THR A 290 -0.05 4.60 23.96
N TYR A 291 0.18 3.33 24.28
CA TYR A 291 -0.12 2.22 23.38
C TYR A 291 -1.59 1.79 23.45
N ALA A 292 -2.17 1.43 22.31
CA ALA A 292 -3.55 0.98 22.20
C ALA A 292 -3.82 -0.37 22.89
N SER A 293 -2.79 -1.22 23.02
CA SER A 293 -2.86 -2.58 23.58
C SER A 293 -3.10 -2.63 25.09
N ASP A 294 -2.50 -1.72 25.85
CA ASP A 294 -2.48 -1.76 27.32
C ASP A 294 -2.61 -0.37 27.99
N ASN A 295 -2.60 0.72 27.21
CA ASN A 295 -2.57 2.11 27.67
C ASN A 295 -1.29 2.50 28.45
N SER A 296 -0.20 1.72 28.33
CA SER A 296 1.10 2.09 28.87
C SER A 296 1.69 3.28 28.09
N SER A 297 2.41 4.16 28.78
CA SER A 297 3.01 5.36 28.19
C SER A 297 4.17 5.01 27.27
N VAL A 298 4.24 5.69 26.12
CA VAL A 298 5.38 5.61 25.19
C VAL A 298 6.57 6.35 25.80
N SER A 299 7.38 5.62 26.58
CA SER A 299 8.50 6.19 27.35
C SER A 299 9.70 6.61 26.49
N ASP A 300 9.84 6.07 25.29
CA ASP A 300 10.88 6.45 24.34
C ASP A 300 10.34 6.69 22.92
N LEU A 301 9.84 7.91 22.69
CA LEU A 301 9.38 8.36 21.37
C LEU A 301 10.46 8.22 20.28
N PHE A 302 11.75 8.35 20.63
CA PHE A 302 12.85 8.21 19.68
C PHE A 302 12.87 6.83 19.01
N SER A 303 12.49 5.77 19.74
CA SER A 303 12.48 4.39 19.22
C SER A 303 11.46 4.15 18.09
N HIS A 304 10.52 5.08 17.88
CA HIS A 304 9.53 5.04 16.80
C HIS A 304 9.94 5.84 15.56
N LEU A 305 11.04 6.59 15.60
CA LEU A 305 11.44 7.49 14.52
C LEU A 305 12.22 6.76 13.42
N VAL A 306 11.86 7.01 12.16
CA VAL A 306 12.53 6.43 10.98
C VAL A 306 12.67 7.50 9.91
N ILE A 307 13.88 7.70 9.38
CA ILE A 307 14.11 8.59 8.23
C ILE A 307 13.47 7.95 6.99
N ASN A 308 12.73 8.74 6.21
CA ASN A 308 11.95 8.27 5.06
C ASN A 308 12.40 8.96 3.76
N GLY A 309 12.30 8.25 2.64
CA GLY A 309 12.53 8.79 1.29
C GLY A 309 13.98 9.02 0.86
N LEU A 310 14.98 8.75 1.71
CA LEU A 310 16.41 8.92 1.42
C LEU A 310 17.17 7.58 1.51
N ASP A 311 18.39 7.55 0.96
CA ASP A 311 19.31 6.43 1.20
C ASP A 311 19.85 6.50 2.64
N ASN A 312 19.12 5.83 3.53
CA ASN A 312 19.43 5.72 4.95
C ASN A 312 20.77 5.05 5.26
N SER A 313 21.54 4.55 4.27
CA SER A 313 22.93 4.15 4.50
C SER A 313 23.85 5.34 4.79
N LEU A 314 23.49 6.54 4.31
CA LEU A 314 24.27 7.78 4.41
C LEU A 314 23.86 8.70 5.57
N LEU A 315 22.78 8.40 6.29
CA LEU A 315 22.27 9.22 7.40
C LEU A 315 22.11 8.36 8.67
N ASP A 316 22.64 8.85 9.79
CA ASP A 316 22.42 8.24 11.10
C ASP A 316 21.48 9.14 11.92
N LEU A 317 20.35 8.58 12.37
CA LEU A 317 19.46 9.23 13.34
C LEU A 317 19.99 8.98 14.76
N ASN A 318 20.36 10.04 15.47
CA ASN A 318 20.98 9.97 16.79
C ASN A 318 20.10 10.63 17.86
N LYS A 319 20.20 10.15 19.10
CA LYS A 319 19.52 10.71 20.27
C LYS A 319 20.50 11.45 21.17
N ASN A 320 20.19 12.70 21.51
CA ASN A 320 20.95 13.52 22.45
C ASN A 320 20.05 13.96 23.61
N GLY A 321 19.93 13.13 24.66
CA GLY A 321 19.01 13.39 25.77
C GLY A 321 17.55 13.35 25.32
N ASN A 322 16.88 14.50 25.32
CA ASN A 322 15.51 14.66 24.79
C ASN A 322 15.47 15.13 23.34
N TYR A 323 16.62 15.36 22.70
CA TYR A 323 16.70 15.76 21.30
C TYR A 323 16.99 14.57 20.39
N PHE A 324 16.58 14.69 19.13
CA PHE A 324 17.09 13.90 18.03
C PHE A 324 17.89 14.77 17.06
N ASN A 325 18.89 14.21 16.40
CA ASN A 325 19.56 14.85 15.28
C ASN A 325 19.79 13.85 14.15
N VAL A 326 19.77 14.31 12.90
CA VAL A 326 20.20 13.52 11.76
C VAL A 326 21.63 13.91 11.41
N GLY A 327 22.57 13.03 11.71
CA GLY A 327 23.97 13.18 11.29
C GLY A 327 24.19 12.57 9.91
N VAL A 328 25.15 13.09 9.16
CA VAL A 328 25.71 12.35 8.02
C VAL A 328 26.49 11.17 8.59
N ASN A 329 26.11 9.96 8.19
CA ASN A 329 26.79 8.73 8.56
C ASN A 329 28.25 8.86 8.16
N ASN A 330 29.17 8.77 9.11
CA ASN A 330 30.56 9.16 8.85
C ASN A 330 31.26 8.07 8.02
N VAL A 331 31.06 8.13 6.70
CA VAL A 331 31.42 7.09 5.73
C VAL A 331 32.91 6.76 5.81
N ALA A 332 33.75 7.70 6.24
CA ALA A 332 35.17 7.45 6.50
C ALA A 332 35.41 6.26 7.47
N SER A 333 34.53 6.00 8.44
CA SER A 333 34.64 4.86 9.36
C SER A 333 34.36 3.50 8.71
N LYS A 334 33.33 3.41 7.85
CA LYS A 334 32.98 2.20 7.08
C LYS A 334 33.93 2.02 5.89
N ALA A 335 34.33 3.12 5.26
CA ALA A 335 35.28 3.15 4.15
C ALA A 335 36.71 2.85 4.59
N THR A 336 37.20 3.28 5.75
CA THR A 336 38.51 2.84 6.25
C THR A 336 38.54 1.34 6.56
N ASN A 337 37.43 0.77 7.03
CA ASN A 337 37.29 -0.69 7.14
C ASN A 337 37.27 -1.38 5.76
N ALA A 338 36.56 -0.84 4.77
CA ALA A 338 36.54 -1.38 3.41
C ALA A 338 37.89 -1.25 2.67
N VAL A 339 38.51 -0.08 2.72
CA VAL A 339 39.81 0.24 2.10
C VAL A 339 40.95 -0.48 2.82
N GLY A 340 40.96 -0.55 4.15
CA GLY A 340 41.91 -1.36 4.90
C GLY A 340 41.83 -2.85 4.54
N ASN A 341 40.62 -3.38 4.37
CA ASN A 341 40.38 -4.74 3.91
C ASN A 341 40.81 -4.92 2.42
N ALA A 342 40.60 -3.92 1.56
CA ALA A 342 41.05 -3.94 0.17
C ALA A 342 42.58 -3.87 0.03
N VAL A 343 43.25 -2.99 0.79
CA VAL A 343 44.72 -2.89 0.84
C VAL A 343 45.32 -4.18 1.38
N ASN A 344 44.75 -4.75 2.46
CA ASN A 344 45.21 -6.05 2.98
C ASN A 344 45.02 -7.19 1.97
N LYS A 345 43.89 -7.23 1.24
CA LYS A 345 43.67 -8.20 0.15
C LYS A 345 44.65 -8.00 -1.01
N SER A 346 44.94 -6.75 -1.38
CA SER A 346 45.92 -6.42 -2.43
C SER A 346 47.34 -6.85 -2.04
N ASN A 347 47.75 -6.60 -0.79
CA ASN A 347 49.03 -7.02 -0.24
C ASN A 347 49.15 -8.55 -0.19
N ILE A 348 48.12 -9.26 0.29
CA ILE A 348 48.08 -10.72 0.30
C ILE A 348 48.14 -11.30 -1.12
N SER A 349 47.43 -10.70 -2.09
CA SER A 349 47.50 -11.09 -3.50
C SER A 349 48.91 -10.91 -4.07
N SER A 350 49.52 -9.75 -3.83
CA SER A 350 50.87 -9.41 -4.29
C SER A 350 51.95 -10.34 -3.69
N VAL A 351 51.84 -10.67 -2.40
CA VAL A 351 52.72 -11.63 -1.72
C VAL A 351 52.54 -13.05 -2.27
N ASN A 352 51.31 -13.46 -2.58
CA ASN A 352 51.04 -14.77 -3.21
C ASN A 352 51.62 -14.85 -4.63
N ILE A 353 51.46 -13.79 -5.44
CA ILE A 353 52.04 -13.70 -6.78
C ILE A 353 53.58 -13.73 -6.71
N LEU A 354 54.19 -12.96 -5.81
CA LEU A 354 55.64 -12.96 -5.60
C LEU A 354 56.14 -14.34 -5.15
N THR A 355 55.45 -14.99 -4.21
CA THR A 355 55.78 -16.34 -3.73
C THR A 355 55.66 -17.39 -4.83
N SER A 356 54.64 -17.26 -5.70
CA SER A 356 54.47 -18.13 -6.88
C SER A 356 55.62 -17.94 -7.88
N ASN A 357 55.96 -16.70 -8.21
CA ASN A 357 57.05 -16.37 -9.13
C ASN A 357 58.43 -16.78 -8.60
N ILE A 358 58.69 -16.62 -7.29
CA ILE A 358 59.92 -17.10 -6.66
C ILE A 358 60.02 -18.62 -6.78
N LYS A 359 58.95 -19.38 -6.47
CA LYS A 359 58.94 -20.84 -6.65
C LYS A 359 59.19 -21.22 -8.12
N ALA A 360 58.42 -20.64 -9.04
CA ALA A 360 58.54 -20.93 -10.47
C ALA A 360 59.94 -20.64 -11.03
N ASN A 361 60.61 -19.59 -10.57
CA ASN A 361 61.94 -19.22 -11.04
C ASN A 361 63.05 -20.03 -10.37
N VAL A 362 62.99 -20.31 -9.07
CA VAL A 362 63.96 -21.17 -8.36
C VAL A 362 63.97 -22.59 -8.93
N PHE A 363 62.80 -23.16 -9.23
CA PHE A 363 62.71 -24.47 -9.88
C PHE A 363 63.19 -24.46 -11.35
N LYS A 364 63.08 -23.33 -12.07
CA LYS A 364 63.59 -23.19 -13.45
C LYS A 364 65.10 -22.96 -13.52
N SER A 365 65.70 -22.23 -12.58
CA SER A 365 67.13 -21.90 -12.60
C SER A 365 68.01 -22.96 -11.92
N GLY A 366 67.51 -23.67 -10.91
CA GLY A 366 68.31 -24.60 -10.11
C GLY A 366 68.66 -25.94 -10.77
N PHE A 367 67.88 -26.42 -11.77
CA PHE A 367 67.98 -27.81 -12.27
C PHE A 367 68.06 -27.92 -13.80
N GLY A 368 68.96 -27.15 -14.42
CA GLY A 368 69.18 -27.14 -15.88
C GLY A 368 69.69 -28.45 -16.52
N GLY A 369 69.84 -29.55 -15.77
CA GLY A 369 70.50 -30.80 -16.23
C GLY A 369 69.60 -32.01 -16.57
N PHE A 370 68.36 -32.11 -16.03
CA PHE A 370 67.60 -33.38 -16.04
C PHE A 370 66.25 -33.31 -16.79
N ARG A 371 66.30 -32.97 -18.09
CA ARG A 371 65.09 -32.77 -18.92
C ARG A 371 64.15 -33.98 -19.04
N ASN A 372 64.62 -35.21 -18.82
CA ASN A 372 63.78 -36.42 -18.89
C ASN A 372 63.15 -36.85 -17.55
N LEU A 373 63.62 -36.34 -16.40
CA LEU A 373 63.05 -36.73 -15.10
C LEU A 373 61.85 -35.85 -14.69
N ALA A 374 61.94 -34.55 -14.97
CA ALA A 374 60.90 -33.57 -14.67
C ALA A 374 59.54 -33.89 -15.32
N SER A 375 59.52 -34.57 -16.47
CA SER A 375 58.30 -35.06 -17.11
C SER A 375 57.53 -36.07 -16.22
N LEU A 376 58.26 -37.01 -15.61
CA LEU A 376 57.65 -38.06 -14.79
C LEU A 376 57.17 -37.54 -13.44
N GLU A 377 57.90 -36.59 -12.85
CA GLU A 377 57.48 -35.92 -11.62
C GLU A 377 56.33 -34.93 -11.84
N SER A 378 56.33 -34.15 -12.93
CA SER A 378 55.22 -33.24 -13.28
C SER A 378 53.89 -34.00 -13.38
N ASN A 379 53.87 -35.14 -14.08
CA ASN A 379 52.68 -35.99 -14.17
C ASN A 379 52.26 -36.58 -12.81
N LYS A 380 53.21 -36.96 -11.94
CA LYS A 380 52.89 -37.40 -10.57
C LYS A 380 52.33 -36.26 -9.72
N LEU A 381 52.86 -35.04 -9.85
CA LEU A 381 52.44 -33.87 -9.10
C LEU A 381 51.05 -33.41 -9.52
N GLN A 382 50.76 -33.36 -10.83
CA GLN A 382 49.43 -33.07 -11.36
C GLN A 382 48.40 -34.11 -10.91
N ASN A 383 48.75 -35.40 -10.90
CA ASN A 383 47.86 -36.45 -10.37
C ASN A 383 47.64 -36.32 -8.84
N LEU A 384 48.66 -35.89 -8.08
CA LEU A 384 48.51 -35.61 -6.64
C LEU A 384 47.65 -34.37 -6.38
N GLU A 385 47.76 -33.31 -7.18
CA GLU A 385 46.88 -32.14 -7.08
C GLU A 385 45.44 -32.48 -7.50
N ALA A 386 45.24 -33.24 -8.57
CA ALA A 386 43.92 -33.74 -8.97
C ALA A 386 43.28 -34.59 -7.85
N LEU A 387 44.03 -35.49 -7.22
CA LEU A 387 43.58 -36.29 -6.08
C LEU A 387 43.28 -35.43 -4.84
N ARG A 388 44.06 -34.37 -4.59
CA ARG A 388 43.82 -33.39 -3.52
C ARG A 388 42.54 -32.60 -3.77
N ILE A 389 42.31 -32.15 -5.00
CA ILE A 389 41.09 -31.44 -5.42
C ILE A 389 39.87 -32.36 -5.32
N ALA A 390 39.99 -33.63 -5.71
CA ALA A 390 38.92 -34.62 -5.57
C ALA A 390 38.54 -34.83 -4.09
N ARG A 391 39.52 -35.03 -3.20
CA ARG A 391 39.29 -35.16 -1.74
C ARG A 391 38.71 -33.89 -1.11
N LEU A 392 39.09 -32.70 -1.59
CA LEU A 392 38.48 -31.44 -1.16
C LEU A 392 37.01 -31.35 -1.59
N ARG A 393 36.68 -31.70 -2.83
CA ARG A 393 35.28 -31.77 -3.31
C ARG A 393 34.45 -32.78 -2.52
N GLU A 394 35.00 -33.95 -2.22
CA GLU A 394 34.37 -34.98 -1.39
C GLU A 394 34.08 -34.48 0.03
N SER A 395 35.06 -33.82 0.68
CA SER A 395 34.91 -33.24 2.02
C SER A 395 33.88 -32.10 2.06
N LEU A 396 33.86 -31.25 1.02
CA LEU A 396 32.86 -30.18 0.88
C LEU A 396 31.45 -30.76 0.68
N SER A 397 31.29 -31.78 -0.17
CA SER A 397 30.01 -32.48 -0.38
C SER A 397 29.50 -33.13 0.91
N LYS A 398 30.37 -33.80 1.68
CA LYS A 398 30.01 -34.42 2.96
C LYS A 398 29.56 -33.38 4.00
N ASN A 399 30.20 -32.20 4.05
CA ASN A 399 29.76 -31.10 4.92
C ASN A 399 28.44 -30.46 4.45
N LEU A 400 28.21 -30.33 3.14
CA LEU A 400 26.93 -29.83 2.60
C LEU A 400 25.77 -30.75 2.99
N ASN A 401 25.89 -32.06 2.73
CA ASN A 401 24.85 -33.02 3.08
C ASN A 401 24.55 -33.03 4.58
N LYS A 402 25.57 -32.94 5.43
CA LYS A 402 25.40 -32.91 6.89
C LYS A 402 24.62 -31.69 7.40
N ASN A 403 24.75 -30.53 6.73
CA ASN A 403 23.92 -29.36 7.02
C ASN A 403 22.48 -29.51 6.49
N ILE A 404 22.29 -30.15 5.34
CA ILE A 404 20.96 -30.42 4.79
C ILE A 404 20.20 -31.41 5.67
N GLU A 405 20.86 -32.46 6.17
CA GLU A 405 20.30 -33.42 7.11
C GLU A 405 19.90 -32.75 8.44
N SER A 406 20.76 -31.89 9.00
CA SER A 406 20.45 -31.18 10.27
C SER A 406 19.30 -30.18 10.14
N GLN A 407 19.15 -29.51 8.98
CA GLN A 407 17.99 -28.67 8.70
C GLN A 407 16.72 -29.49 8.45
N SER A 408 16.83 -30.64 7.77
CA SER A 408 15.71 -31.55 7.53
C SER A 408 15.13 -32.10 8.84
N SER A 409 15.98 -32.42 9.83
CA SER A 409 15.55 -32.90 11.16
C SER A 409 14.79 -31.87 12.02
N HIS A 410 14.72 -30.60 11.59
CA HIS A 410 13.92 -29.58 12.27
C HIS A 410 12.55 -29.32 11.61
N ILE A 411 12.27 -29.87 10.42
CA ILE A 411 10.96 -29.75 9.74
C ILE A 411 10.05 -30.91 10.16
N SER A 412 9.83 -31.04 11.46
CA SER A 412 8.86 -31.96 12.05
C SER A 412 7.45 -31.38 11.93
N ILE A 413 6.81 -31.58 10.78
CA ILE A 413 5.39 -31.20 10.59
C ILE A 413 4.53 -32.06 11.51
N SER A 414 4.03 -31.45 12.59
CA SER A 414 3.14 -32.08 13.56
C SER A 414 1.72 -32.28 12.99
N SER A 415 1.56 -33.26 12.11
CA SER A 415 0.26 -33.67 11.54
C SER A 415 -0.59 -34.46 12.55
N ASN A 416 -0.90 -33.84 13.69
CA ASN A 416 -1.86 -34.34 14.67
C ASN A 416 -3.24 -33.73 14.43
N ASP A 417 -3.90 -34.17 13.34
CA ASP A 417 -5.35 -34.32 13.38
C ASP A 417 -5.77 -35.52 12.52
N SER A 418 -6.76 -36.27 12.99
CA SER A 418 -6.97 -37.67 12.56
C SER A 418 -8.41 -37.93 12.09
N ARG A 419 -8.62 -37.88 10.76
CA ARG A 419 -9.81 -38.42 10.08
C ARG A 419 -9.54 -38.69 8.59
N ILE A 420 -9.00 -39.88 8.31
CA ILE A 420 -9.08 -40.50 6.98
C ILE A 420 -9.74 -41.87 7.12
N SER A 421 -10.93 -41.98 6.53
CA SER A 421 -11.51 -43.20 5.96
C SER A 421 -12.07 -42.69 4.62
N GLN A 422 -11.50 -43.00 3.46
CA GLN A 422 -11.50 -44.33 2.85
C GLN A 422 -12.83 -45.05 3.11
N ASP A 423 -13.75 -44.99 2.14
CA ASP A 423 -13.98 -46.18 1.33
C ASP A 423 -14.49 -45.81 -0.08
N SER A 424 -14.22 -46.67 -1.07
CA SER A 424 -14.68 -46.47 -2.47
C SER A 424 -14.67 -47.75 -3.32
N LYS A 425 -15.78 -48.50 -3.28
CA LYS A 425 -16.21 -49.58 -4.21
C LYS A 425 -17.75 -49.66 -4.14
N LEU A 426 -18.52 -49.80 -5.23
CA LEU A 426 -18.55 -50.78 -6.34
C LEU A 426 -19.22 -52.13 -6.01
N SER A 427 -20.56 -52.17 -6.09
CA SER A 427 -21.42 -53.30 -6.54
C SER A 427 -22.89 -52.86 -6.43
N SER A 428 -23.68 -52.67 -7.50
CA SER A 428 -24.31 -53.65 -8.41
C SER A 428 -25.48 -54.46 -7.81
N ASP A 429 -26.67 -54.19 -8.36
CA ASP A 429 -27.85 -55.06 -8.55
C ASP A 429 -28.72 -55.59 -7.39
N SER A 430 -30.01 -55.73 -7.74
CA SER A 430 -31.08 -56.56 -7.15
C SER A 430 -31.69 -56.12 -5.79
N VAL A 431 -32.95 -56.43 -5.43
CA VAL A 431 -34.27 -56.47 -6.13
C VAL A 431 -35.35 -56.74 -5.05
N GLN A 432 -36.63 -56.38 -5.28
CA GLN A 432 -37.75 -56.39 -4.29
C GLN A 432 -37.56 -55.36 -3.14
N GLY A 433 -38.57 -54.74 -2.54
CA GLY A 433 -40.04 -54.77 -2.66
C GLY A 433 -40.66 -54.36 -1.30
N GLY A 434 -41.85 -53.76 -1.15
CA GLY A 434 -42.88 -53.26 -2.07
C GLY A 434 -44.10 -52.76 -1.26
N GLN A 435 -45.10 -52.15 -1.93
CA GLN A 435 -46.35 -51.54 -1.34
C GLN A 435 -46.11 -50.29 -0.46
N GLY A 436 -46.99 -49.27 -0.38
CA GLY A 436 -48.17 -48.85 -1.19
C GLY A 436 -48.15 -47.30 -1.31
N GLY A 437 -48.84 -46.61 -2.22
CA GLY A 437 -50.31 -46.47 -2.31
C GLY A 437 -50.83 -45.54 -1.20
N LEU A 438 -51.57 -44.44 -1.42
CA LEU A 438 -52.27 -43.79 -2.56
C LEU A 438 -52.30 -42.25 -2.25
N ASN A 439 -52.62 -41.26 -3.10
CA ASN A 439 -52.94 -41.05 -4.53
C ASN A 439 -52.71 -39.53 -4.83
N GLY A 440 -52.84 -38.96 -6.04
CA GLY A 440 -53.15 -39.49 -7.37
C GLY A 440 -53.26 -38.35 -8.42
N GLU A 441 -53.62 -38.71 -9.67
CA GLU A 441 -54.21 -37.86 -10.75
C GLU A 441 -53.37 -36.65 -11.25
N VAL A 442 -52.61 -36.66 -12.37
CA VAL A 442 -52.75 -37.17 -13.77
C VAL A 442 -53.46 -36.21 -14.75
N ALA A 443 -52.66 -35.42 -15.49
CA ALA A 443 -52.96 -34.92 -16.84
C ALA A 443 -51.63 -34.64 -17.62
N PRO A 444 -51.55 -34.75 -18.97
CA PRO A 444 -50.26 -34.97 -19.64
C PRO A 444 -49.73 -33.87 -20.58
N LEU A 445 -48.39 -33.82 -20.68
CA LEU A 445 -47.54 -33.54 -21.86
C LEU A 445 -47.96 -32.44 -22.87
N ILE A 446 -47.22 -31.33 -22.85
CA ILE A 446 -46.82 -30.59 -24.06
C ILE A 446 -45.31 -30.33 -23.99
N PRO A 447 -44.46 -30.95 -24.85
CA PRO A 447 -43.04 -30.62 -24.93
C PRO A 447 -42.82 -29.40 -25.84
N LEU A 448 -42.40 -28.28 -25.27
CA LEU A 448 -41.88 -27.15 -26.08
C LEU A 448 -40.50 -27.52 -26.68
N PRO A 449 -40.18 -27.04 -27.91
CA PRO A 449 -38.96 -27.44 -28.60
C PRO A 449 -37.71 -26.84 -27.95
N THR A 450 -36.67 -27.66 -27.77
CA THR A 450 -35.34 -27.20 -27.37
C THR A 450 -34.67 -26.41 -28.51
N PRO A 451 -34.12 -25.21 -28.26
CA PRO A 451 -33.37 -24.48 -29.27
C PRO A 451 -32.06 -25.22 -29.59
N LYS A 452 -31.86 -25.51 -30.87
CA LYS A 452 -30.64 -26.12 -31.41
C LYS A 452 -29.43 -25.18 -31.20
N PRO A 453 -28.27 -25.67 -30.72
CA PRO A 453 -27.11 -24.80 -30.52
C PRO A 453 -26.57 -24.28 -31.87
N PRO A 454 -26.23 -22.98 -31.98
CA PRO A 454 -25.51 -22.47 -33.14
C PRO A 454 -24.07 -22.97 -33.09
N THR A 455 -23.64 -23.66 -34.15
CA THR A 455 -22.24 -24.03 -34.36
C THR A 455 -21.39 -22.77 -34.58
N THR A 456 -20.22 -22.72 -33.96
CA THR A 456 -19.23 -21.66 -34.15
C THR A 456 -18.63 -21.68 -35.57
N PRO A 457 -17.90 -20.62 -35.95
CA PRO A 457 -16.46 -20.84 -36.10
C PRO A 457 -15.63 -20.05 -35.07
N PHE A 458 -14.41 -20.53 -34.86
CA PHE A 458 -13.42 -19.98 -33.93
C PHE A 458 -13.01 -18.55 -34.26
N LEU A 459 -12.79 -17.74 -33.22
CA LEU A 459 -11.54 -17.00 -33.01
C LEU A 459 -11.42 -16.65 -31.52
N GLY A 460 -10.37 -17.15 -30.86
CA GLY A 460 -10.15 -16.97 -29.42
C GLY A 460 -9.15 -15.87 -29.12
N ALA A 461 -9.53 -14.89 -28.32
CA ALA A 461 -8.60 -13.91 -27.75
C ALA A 461 -7.93 -14.52 -26.51
N ASN A 462 -6.63 -14.84 -26.63
CA ASN A 462 -5.78 -15.23 -25.51
C ASN A 462 -5.27 -14.01 -24.74
N ALA A 463 -4.78 -14.21 -23.51
CA ALA A 463 -4.22 -13.16 -22.67
C ALA A 463 -2.86 -12.62 -23.20
N GLN A 464 -2.91 -11.76 -24.22
CA GLN A 464 -1.75 -11.08 -24.82
C GLN A 464 -1.94 -9.56 -25.01
N ASP A 465 -3.18 -9.04 -25.08
CA ASP A 465 -3.47 -7.64 -25.41
C ASP A 465 -3.10 -6.60 -24.33
N LEU A 466 -2.34 -6.98 -23.30
CA LEU A 466 -1.84 -6.07 -22.25
C LEU A 466 -0.40 -5.56 -22.47
N ASN A 467 0.31 -6.03 -23.51
CA ASN A 467 1.71 -5.64 -23.77
C ASN A 467 1.91 -4.57 -24.86
N ASN A 468 0.89 -4.21 -25.64
CA ASN A 468 1.03 -3.33 -26.81
C ASN A 468 1.06 -1.81 -26.48
N GLY A 469 1.66 -1.44 -25.35
CA GLY A 469 1.76 -0.04 -24.87
C GLY A 469 3.06 0.69 -25.18
N PHE A 470 4.16 -0.02 -25.51
CA PHE A 470 5.52 0.55 -25.57
C PHE A 470 6.38 0.08 -26.76
N ALA A 471 5.81 -0.62 -27.74
CA ALA A 471 6.56 -1.41 -28.74
C ALA A 471 6.27 -1.05 -30.22
N GLN A 472 5.95 0.22 -30.53
CA GLN A 472 5.56 0.63 -31.89
C GLN A 472 6.58 1.51 -32.65
N ASP A 473 7.52 2.19 -31.97
CA ASP A 473 8.30 3.29 -32.57
C ASP A 473 9.77 2.99 -32.89
N PHE A 474 10.23 1.74 -32.77
CA PHE A 474 11.60 1.35 -33.18
C PHE A 474 11.63 0.83 -34.63
N LYS A 475 12.56 1.37 -35.41
CA LYS A 475 12.77 1.09 -36.84
C LYS A 475 14.05 0.29 -37.07
N SER A 476 14.14 -0.35 -38.23
CA SER A 476 15.39 -0.99 -38.63
C SER A 476 16.50 0.07 -38.76
N ASN A 477 17.67 -0.24 -38.16
CA ASN A 477 18.84 0.63 -38.01
C ASN A 477 18.80 1.70 -36.90
N ASP A 478 17.82 1.71 -36.00
CA ASP A 478 17.89 2.56 -34.80
C ASP A 478 19.08 2.14 -33.91
N ARG A 479 19.94 3.09 -33.54
CA ARG A 479 21.13 2.87 -32.71
C ARG A 479 21.03 3.60 -31.39
N PHE A 480 21.30 2.89 -30.30
CA PHE A 480 21.35 3.48 -28.96
C PHE A 480 22.77 3.97 -28.65
N TYR A 481 22.90 5.25 -28.31
CA TYR A 481 24.15 5.86 -27.85
C TYR A 481 24.12 6.02 -26.33
N TYR A 482 25.09 5.42 -25.64
CA TYR A 482 25.27 5.61 -24.20
C TYR A 482 26.35 6.66 -23.94
N ASN A 483 25.94 7.87 -23.59
CA ASN A 483 26.86 8.97 -23.29
C ASN A 483 27.25 8.96 -21.81
N ASN A 484 28.47 8.50 -21.51
CA ASN A 484 29.09 8.62 -20.19
C ASN A 484 30.07 9.80 -20.20
N THR A 485 29.73 10.88 -19.51
CA THR A 485 30.44 12.17 -19.55
C THR A 485 31.85 12.18 -18.91
N ASN A 486 32.34 11.03 -18.45
CA ASN A 486 33.63 10.87 -17.76
C ASN A 486 34.63 9.94 -18.48
N ASP A 487 34.35 9.48 -19.70
CA ASP A 487 35.34 8.74 -20.51
C ASP A 487 35.51 9.34 -21.92
N THR A 488 36.66 9.10 -22.54
CA THR A 488 37.11 9.77 -23.78
C THR A 488 37.17 8.82 -24.99
N GLN A 489 36.45 7.70 -24.93
CA GLN A 489 36.29 6.78 -26.04
C GLN A 489 34.83 6.33 -26.18
N ASP A 490 34.20 6.70 -27.31
CA ASP A 490 32.85 6.30 -27.67
C ASP A 490 32.76 4.76 -27.79
N SER A 491 32.20 4.14 -26.75
CA SER A 491 32.05 2.68 -26.68
C SER A 491 30.72 2.25 -27.31
N ILE A 492 30.77 1.81 -28.57
CA ILE A 492 29.61 1.25 -29.26
C ILE A 492 29.27 -0.11 -28.64
N VAL A 493 28.18 -0.17 -27.87
CA VAL A 493 27.65 -1.40 -27.27
C VAL A 493 26.67 -2.04 -28.24
N ASP A 494 27.18 -2.90 -29.12
CA ASP A 494 26.39 -3.58 -30.15
C ASP A 494 25.59 -4.77 -29.58
N LEU A 495 24.46 -4.47 -28.94
CA LEU A 495 23.55 -5.46 -28.37
C LEU A 495 22.78 -6.20 -29.48
N ASN A 496 23.33 -7.35 -29.88
CA ASN A 496 22.70 -8.31 -30.80
C ASN A 496 21.40 -8.90 -30.23
N LEU A 497 20.30 -8.13 -30.30
CA LEU A 497 18.93 -8.59 -30.09
C LEU A 497 18.46 -9.32 -31.35
N SER A 498 18.80 -10.61 -31.45
CA SER A 498 18.45 -11.45 -32.61
C SER A 498 16.94 -11.66 -32.73
N ASN A 499 16.29 -10.88 -33.59
CA ASN A 499 14.92 -11.13 -34.03
C ASN A 499 14.87 -12.45 -34.84
N THR A 500 14.05 -13.40 -34.42
CA THR A 500 13.93 -14.73 -35.04
C THR A 500 13.24 -14.73 -36.42
N GLN A 501 12.85 -13.56 -36.94
CA GLN A 501 12.37 -13.38 -38.31
C GLN A 501 13.37 -12.73 -39.28
N ASP A 502 14.56 -12.32 -38.83
CA ASP A 502 15.57 -11.84 -39.78
C ASP A 502 16.24 -13.02 -40.52
N SER A 503 16.47 -12.85 -41.82
CA SER A 503 16.93 -13.91 -42.74
C SER A 503 18.19 -13.54 -43.52
N HIS A 504 18.79 -12.37 -43.23
CA HIS A 504 20.10 -12.00 -43.72
C HIS A 504 21.19 -12.29 -42.67
N LYS A 505 22.37 -12.71 -43.14
CA LYS A 505 23.54 -13.11 -42.34
C LYS A 505 24.68 -12.12 -42.51
#